data_AF-A0AAU8IAV6-F1
#
_entry.id   AF-A0AAU8IAV6-F1
#
_cell.length_a   1.000
_cell.length_b   1.000
_cell.length_c   1.000
_cell.angle_alpha   90.00
_cell.angle_beta   90.00
_cell.angle_gamma   90.00
#
_symmetry.space_group_name_H-M   'P 1'
#
loop_
_entity.id
_entity.type
_entity.pdbx_description
1 polymer ?
#
loop_
_entity_poly.entity_id
_entity_poly.type
_entity_poly.pdbx_seq_one_letter_code
_entity_poly.pdbx_strand_id
1 'polypeptide(L)'
;MRPPFILIDGGDINLFGSENSLVRYVESPDVASYTVFDSLGKRLDFSATPDVVEFHGLKLSGVTPVKLVESDSGFDGGELSEIISKFIQRSFGEDVGGRDLHQLISMLESRLGMTK
;
A
#
# COMPACT_ATOMS: atom_id res chain seq x y z
N MET A 1 3.92 -3.64 -12.72
CA MET A 1 4.15 -3.09 -11.37
C MET A 1 5.58 -2.58 -11.26
N ARG A 2 5.80 -1.41 -10.67
CA ARG A 2 7.15 -0.84 -10.44
C ARG A 2 7.34 -0.37 -8.99
N PRO A 3 8.48 -0.70 -8.34
CA PRO A 3 8.77 -0.18 -7.01
C PRO A 3 9.11 1.34 -7.03
N PRO A 4 9.04 2.03 -5.88
CA PRO A 4 8.52 1.51 -4.60
C PRO A 4 7.03 1.17 -4.68
N PHE A 5 6.60 0.22 -3.85
CA PHE A 5 5.19 -0.06 -3.60
C PHE A 5 4.73 0.78 -2.41
N ILE A 6 3.65 1.51 -2.60
CA ILE A 6 3.06 2.40 -1.61
C ILE A 6 1.82 1.73 -1.03
N LEU A 7 1.91 1.28 0.22
CA LEU A 7 0.80 0.71 0.97
C LEU A 7 0.16 1.80 1.84
N ILE A 8 -1.15 1.94 1.73
CA ILE A 8 -1.95 2.84 2.57
C ILE A 8 -2.78 1.99 3.52
N ASP A 9 -2.62 2.27 4.81
CA ASP A 9 -3.34 1.62 5.91
C ASP A 9 -3.94 2.69 6.82
N GLY A 10 -5.27 2.84 6.82
CA GLY A 10 -5.94 3.80 7.71
C GLY A 10 -5.49 5.26 7.56
N GLY A 11 -4.83 5.62 6.45
CA GLY A 11 -4.23 6.94 6.22
C GLY A 11 -2.77 7.07 6.60
N ASP A 12 -2.12 6.01 7.07
CA ASP A 12 -0.67 5.89 7.15
C ASP A 12 -0.10 5.35 5.83
N ILE A 13 1.15 5.70 5.54
CA ILE A 13 1.84 5.32 4.30
C ILE A 13 3.08 4.51 4.65
N ASN A 14 3.19 3.32 4.07
CA ASN A 14 4.37 2.47 4.14
C ASN A 14 4.97 2.25 2.75
N LEU A 15 6.30 2.31 2.64
CA LEU A 15 7.03 2.14 1.38
C LEU A 15 7.81 0.83 1.36
N PHE A 16 7.66 0.07 0.29
CA PHE A 16 8.36 -1.21 0.10
C PHE A 16 9.19 -1.19 -1.18
N GLY A 17 10.46 -1.58 -1.07
CA GLY A 17 11.36 -1.66 -2.22
C GLY A 17 11.11 -2.89 -3.11
N SER A 18 10.32 -3.86 -2.66
CA SER A 18 10.01 -5.07 -3.41
C SER A 18 8.61 -5.61 -3.11
N GLU A 19 8.03 -6.31 -4.08
CA GLU A 19 6.74 -6.99 -3.92
C GLU A 19 6.82 -8.03 -2.79
N ASN A 20 7.92 -8.78 -2.73
CA ASN A 20 8.12 -9.80 -1.71
C ASN A 20 8.14 -9.21 -0.28
N SER A 21 8.71 -8.03 -0.09
CA SER A 21 8.69 -7.36 1.22
C SER A 21 7.28 -6.90 1.58
N LEU A 22 6.52 -6.40 0.61
CA LEU A 22 5.12 -5.99 0.80
C LEU A 22 4.21 -7.18 1.17
N VAL A 23 4.23 -8.27 0.39
CA VAL A 23 3.34 -9.42 0.64
C VAL A 23 3.68 -10.17 1.93
N ARG A 24 4.91 -10.02 2.45
CA ARG A 24 5.32 -10.56 3.76
C ARG A 24 4.86 -9.70 4.92
N TYR A 25 4.63 -8.41 4.68
CA TYR A 25 4.14 -7.47 5.68
C TYR A 25 2.63 -7.61 5.90
N VAL A 26 1.88 -7.87 4.82
CA VAL A 26 0.42 -7.91 4.83
C VAL A 26 -0.10 -9.26 5.33
N GLU A 27 -1.05 -9.21 6.26
CA GLU A 27 -1.77 -10.38 6.74
C GLU A 27 -3.05 -10.61 5.90
N SER A 28 -3.33 -11.87 5.54
CA SER A 28 -4.47 -12.19 4.68
C SER A 28 -5.85 -11.75 5.18
N PRO A 29 -6.15 -11.69 6.50
CA PRO A 29 -7.43 -11.19 6.97
C PRO A 29 -7.64 -9.68 6.71
N ASP A 30 -6.55 -8.92 6.64
CA ASP A 30 -6.56 -7.45 6.59
C ASP A 30 -6.37 -6.91 5.16
N VAL A 31 -6.22 -7.77 4.16
CA VAL A 31 -6.00 -7.37 2.76
C VAL A 31 -7.03 -6.36 2.23
N ALA A 32 -8.26 -6.42 2.73
CA ALA A 32 -9.35 -5.54 2.31
C ALA A 32 -9.28 -4.12 2.90
N SER A 33 -8.54 -3.90 3.99
CA SER A 33 -8.33 -2.55 4.56
C SER A 33 -7.17 -1.81 3.91
N TYR A 34 -6.34 -2.51 3.14
CA TYR A 34 -5.18 -1.93 2.48
C TYR A 34 -5.50 -1.41 1.08
N THR A 35 -4.88 -0.30 0.72
CA THR A 35 -4.80 0.15 -0.67
C THR A 35 -3.34 0.19 -1.09
N VAL A 36 -3.01 -0.39 -2.24
CA VAL A 36 -1.63 -0.42 -2.74
C VAL A 36 -1.53 0.27 -4.08
N PHE A 37 -0.48 1.06 -4.24
CA PHE A 37 -0.08 1.62 -5.51
C PHE A 37 1.37 1.25 -5.84
N ASP A 38 1.68 1.22 -7.12
CA ASP A 38 3.06 1.19 -7.61
C ASP A 38 3.60 2.61 -7.81
N SER A 39 4.89 2.74 -8.14
CA SER A 39 5.55 4.05 -8.27
C SER A 39 5.07 4.90 -9.45
N LEU A 40 4.29 4.32 -10.35
CA LEU A 40 3.64 5.07 -11.41
C LEU A 40 2.29 5.61 -10.96
N GLY A 41 1.72 5.13 -9.84
CA GLY A 41 0.35 5.44 -9.42
C GLY A 41 -0.67 4.44 -9.96
N LYS A 42 -0.24 3.26 -10.40
CA LYS A 42 -1.15 2.17 -10.74
C LYS A 42 -1.62 1.49 -9.46
N ARG A 43 -2.93 1.35 -9.29
CA ARG A 43 -3.54 0.63 -8.16
C ARG A 43 -3.32 -0.87 -8.33
N LEU A 44 -3.02 -1.55 -7.23
CA LEU A 44 -2.78 -2.98 -7.15
C LEU A 44 -3.72 -3.57 -6.09
N ASP A 45 -4.18 -4.80 -6.34
CA ASP A 45 -5.04 -5.53 -5.42
C ASP A 45 -4.29 -6.67 -4.77
N PHE A 46 -4.70 -7.03 -3.56
CA PHE A 46 -4.27 -8.26 -2.92
C PHE A 46 -5.23 -9.40 -3.25
N SER A 47 -4.66 -10.50 -3.72
CA SER A 47 -5.35 -11.77 -3.82
C SER A 47 -4.91 -12.65 -2.66
N ALA A 48 -5.82 -12.89 -1.72
CA ALA A 48 -5.67 -13.92 -0.70
C ALA A 48 -6.84 -14.89 -0.79
N THR A 49 -6.57 -16.18 -0.63
CA THR A 49 -7.64 -17.18 -0.53
C THR A 49 -7.88 -17.40 0.95
N PRO A 50 -8.95 -16.85 1.56
CA PRO A 50 -9.19 -17.03 2.98
C PRO A 50 -9.40 -18.51 3.28
N ASP A 51 -8.62 -19.04 4.21
CA ASP A 51 -8.86 -20.36 4.79
C ASP A 51 -9.61 -20.15 6.10
N VAL A 52 -10.89 -20.56 6.14
CA VAL A 52 -11.71 -20.44 7.35
C VAL A 52 -11.84 -21.82 7.95
N VAL A 53 -11.21 -22.01 9.11
CA VAL A 53 -11.28 -23.25 9.87
C VAL A 53 -12.27 -23.08 11.02
N GLU A 54 -13.23 -23.98 11.12
CA GLU A 54 -14.13 -24.03 12.28
C GLU A 54 -13.55 -24.96 13.34
N PHE A 55 -13.29 -24.43 14.53
CA PHE A 55 -12.80 -25.20 15.67
C PHE A 55 -13.73 -24.98 16.87
N HIS A 56 -14.44 -26.04 17.28
CA HIS A 56 -15.41 -25.99 18.39
C HIS A 56 -16.48 -24.88 18.27
N GLY A 57 -16.96 -24.59 17.05
CA GLY A 57 -17.96 -23.55 16.80
C GLY A 57 -17.39 -22.12 16.70
N LEU A 58 -16.07 -21.95 16.83
CA LEU A 58 -15.37 -20.71 16.53
C LEU A 58 -14.86 -20.72 15.10
N LYS A 59 -15.16 -19.68 14.33
CA LYS A 59 -14.57 -19.46 13.01
C LYS A 59 -13.22 -18.78 13.18
N LEU A 60 -12.14 -19.49 12.85
CA LEU A 60 -10.79 -18.97 12.84
C LEU A 60 -10.41 -18.67 11.38
N SER A 61 -9.95 -17.45 11.13
CA SER A 61 -9.38 -17.10 9.82
C SER A 61 -7.90 -17.46 9.85
N GLY A 62 -7.51 -18.44 9.03
CA GLY A 62 -6.12 -18.80 8.84
C GLY A 62 -5.36 -17.68 8.11
N VAL A 63 -4.10 -17.48 8.46
CA VAL A 63 -3.19 -16.64 7.69
C VAL A 63 -2.73 -17.43 6.48
N THR A 64 -3.06 -16.93 5.29
CA THR A 64 -2.78 -17.58 4.01
C THR A 64 -1.81 -16.74 3.17
N PRO A 65 -1.10 -17.36 2.21
CA PRO A 65 -0.22 -16.60 1.33
C PRO A 65 -0.99 -15.51 0.56
N VAL A 66 -0.53 -14.27 0.70
CA VAL A 66 -1.03 -13.11 -0.04
C VAL A 66 -0.24 -12.97 -1.34
N LYS A 67 -0.93 -12.63 -2.43
CA LYS A 67 -0.31 -12.27 -3.71
C LYS A 67 -0.72 -10.85 -4.09
N LEU A 68 0.18 -10.14 -4.76
CA LEU A 68 -0.14 -8.86 -5.37
C LEU A 68 -0.54 -9.09 -6.82
N VAL A 69 -1.65 -8.49 -7.23
CA VAL A 69 -2.15 -8.56 -8.61
C VAL A 69 -2.42 -7.16 -9.13
N GLU A 70 -2.39 -7.00 -10.45
CA GLU A 70 -2.79 -5.74 -11.05
C GLU A 70 -4.29 -5.55 -10.87
N SER A 71 -4.71 -4.36 -10.44
CA SER A 71 -6.12 -4.05 -10.34
C SER A 71 -6.69 -3.77 -11.73
N ASP A 72 -7.95 -4.14 -11.94
CA ASP A 72 -8.75 -3.67 -13.08
C ASP A 72 -9.13 -2.19 -12.91
N SER A 73 -9.00 -1.67 -11.69
CA SER A 73 -9.02 -0.23 -11.40
C SER A 73 -7.87 0.41 -12.18
N GLY A 74 -8.18 1.35 -13.06
CA GLY A 74 -7.21 1.98 -13.93
C GLY A 74 -6.08 2.74 -13.21
N PHE A 75 -5.31 3.47 -13.99
CA PHE A 75 -4.27 4.36 -13.47
C PHE A 75 -4.90 5.51 -12.67
N ASP A 76 -4.52 5.67 -11.40
CA ASP A 76 -5.01 6.76 -10.55
C ASP A 76 -3.86 7.49 -9.84
N GLY A 77 -2.95 8.05 -10.63
CA GLY A 77 -1.85 8.88 -10.13
C GLY A 77 -2.33 10.17 -9.44
N GLY A 78 -3.56 10.61 -9.72
CA GLY A 78 -4.17 11.77 -9.09
C GLY A 78 -4.53 11.50 -7.63
N GLU A 79 -5.25 10.40 -7.38
CA GLU A 79 -5.58 9.92 -6.04
C GLU A 79 -4.31 9.72 -5.19
N LEU A 80 -3.31 9.02 -5.74
CA LEU A 80 -2.06 8.79 -5.01
C LEU A 80 -1.34 10.11 -4.68
N SER A 81 -1.27 11.04 -5.63
CA SER A 81 -0.64 12.35 -5.39
C SER A 81 -1.35 13.13 -4.28
N GLU A 82 -2.69 13.09 -4.25
CA GLU A 82 -3.48 13.75 -3.20
C GLU A 82 -3.25 13.11 -1.83
N ILE A 83 -3.23 11.77 -1.76
CA ILE A 83 -3.00 11.02 -0.53
C ILE A 83 -1.60 11.34 0.04
N ILE A 84 -0.56 11.23 -0.79
CA ILE A 84 0.82 11.54 -0.38
C ILE A 84 0.92 12.99 0.06
N SER A 85 0.30 13.91 -0.67
CA SER A 85 0.37 15.34 -0.34
C SER A 85 -0.24 15.64 1.03
N LYS A 86 -1.44 15.11 1.30
CA LYS A 86 -2.10 15.24 2.61
C LYS A 86 -1.28 14.60 3.71
N PHE A 87 -0.69 13.43 3.45
CA PHE A 87 0.17 12.76 4.42
C PHE A 87 1.40 13.59 4.76
N ILE A 88 2.13 14.10 3.77
CA ILE A 88 3.33 14.92 3.98
C ILE A 88 2.97 16.19 4.76
N GLN A 89 1.89 16.87 4.38
CA GLN A 89 1.44 18.08 5.07
C GLN A 89 1.06 17.79 6.52
N ARG A 90 0.35 16.70 6.79
CA ARG A 90 -0.08 16.31 8.14
C ARG A 90 1.10 15.84 9.02
N SER A 91 1.97 15.01 8.47
CA SER A 91 3.04 14.33 9.22
C SER A 91 4.28 15.19 9.40
N PHE A 92 4.58 16.06 8.42
CA PHE A 92 5.82 16.86 8.40
C PHE A 92 5.58 18.38 8.38
N GLY A 93 4.33 18.84 8.22
CA GLY A 93 4.01 20.27 8.17
C GLY A 93 4.51 20.99 6.91
N GLU A 94 4.87 20.22 5.87
CA GLU A 94 5.44 20.76 4.63
C GLU A 94 4.34 21.07 3.60
N ASP A 95 4.46 22.22 2.93
CA ASP A 95 3.66 22.52 1.75
C ASP A 95 4.28 21.86 0.52
N VAL A 96 3.46 21.08 -0.18
CA VAL A 96 3.81 20.26 -1.34
C VAL A 96 3.14 20.74 -2.62
N GLY A 97 2.49 21.91 -2.59
CA GLY A 97 1.80 22.48 -3.75
C GLY A 97 2.66 22.51 -5.02
N GLY A 98 2.07 22.04 -6.12
CA GLY A 98 2.69 22.07 -7.46
C GLY A 98 3.71 20.96 -7.75
N ARG A 99 3.93 20.02 -6.82
CA ARG A 99 4.79 18.86 -7.07
C ARG A 99 4.08 17.77 -7.85
N ASP A 100 4.81 17.11 -8.73
CA ASP A 100 4.32 15.92 -9.42
C ASP A 100 4.46 14.65 -8.54
N LEU A 101 3.83 13.56 -8.97
CA LEU A 101 3.83 12.29 -8.24
C LEU A 101 5.25 11.77 -7.98
N HIS A 102 6.15 11.90 -8.94
CA HIS A 102 7.52 11.41 -8.80
C HIS A 102 8.26 12.17 -7.71
N GLN A 103 8.13 13.51 -7.69
CA GLN A 103 8.68 14.37 -6.66
C GLN A 103 8.10 14.05 -5.27
N LEU A 104 6.79 13.79 -5.19
CA LEU A 104 6.12 13.39 -3.95
C LEU A 104 6.64 12.05 -3.42
N ILE A 105 6.81 11.05 -4.28
CA ILE A 105 7.37 9.74 -3.90
C ILE A 105 8.81 9.89 -3.43
N SER A 106 9.65 10.64 -4.15
CA SER A 106 11.04 10.87 -3.72
C SER A 106 11.13 11.58 -2.37
N MET A 107 10.20 12.51 -2.09
CA MET A 107 10.11 13.10 -0.75
C MET A 107 9.77 12.06 0.31
N LEU A 108 8.77 11.20 0.08
CA LEU A 108 8.44 10.14 1.04
C LEU A 108 9.61 9.20 1.29
N GLU A 109 10.31 8.76 0.23
CA GLU A 109 11.50 7.91 0.36
C GLU A 109 12.57 8.56 1.24
N SER A 110 12.79 9.87 1.10
CA SER A 110 13.76 10.60 1.92
C SER A 110 13.38 10.73 3.39
N ARG A 111 12.07 10.69 3.71
CA ARG A 111 11.54 10.92 5.06
C ARG A 111 11.30 9.61 5.82
N LEU A 112 10.70 8.63 5.16
CA LEU A 112 10.31 7.35 5.75
C LEU A 112 11.40 6.29 5.57
N GLY A 113 12.27 6.43 4.56
CA GLY A 113 13.11 5.34 4.08
C GLY A 113 12.29 4.25 3.38
N MET A 114 12.95 3.14 3.02
CA MET A 114 12.29 1.96 2.47
C MET A 114 12.27 0.83 3.49
N THR A 115 11.12 0.19 3.66
CA THR A 115 11.01 -1.08 4.37
C THR A 115 11.72 -2.16 3.55
N LYS A 116 12.64 -2.88 4.19
CA LYS A 116 13.47 -3.94 3.57
C LYS A 116 12.79 -5.29 3.69
#